data_AF-A0A439D9K0-F1
#
_entry.id   AF-A0A439D9K0-F1
#
_cell.length_a   1.000
_cell.length_b   1.000
_cell.length_c   1.000
_cell.angle_alpha   90.00
_cell.angle_beta   90.00
_cell.angle_gamma   90.00
#
_symmetry.space_group_name_H-M   'P 1'
#
loop_
_entity.id
_entity.type
_entity.pdbx_description
1 polymer ?
#
loop_
_entity_poly.entity_id
_entity_poly.type
_entity_poly.pdbx_seq_one_letter_code
_entity_poly.pdbx_strand_id
1 'polypeptide(L)'
;MEARSWYYTEDEADDLEELAMEASDSNLEVALLKLKAFFDTTGLNYALQGGYAMRLQGFLERKTYDLDVTTDARPPEIIDALKSNEENVNGEPIRYHEKVSQQLGVGGAVLYVDVSADTTRMFVHVDLLLAGDVLGARHISSAEDKGGYKVLSISALFDNKLTSYNSRGADKDYDDLVWMFNNKRDEIENSVRDSSEEHRYRFLDRYAEDNDDDGVTRLEEFLGL
;
A
#
# COMPACT_ATOMS: atom_id res chain seq x y z
N MET A 1 -10.24 33.61 -4.22
CA MET A 1 -10.07 32.26 -4.76
C MET A 1 -10.37 31.35 -3.58
N GLU A 2 -11.57 30.78 -3.53
CA GLU A 2 -11.97 29.93 -2.42
C GLU A 2 -11.05 28.70 -2.39
N ALA A 3 -10.44 28.44 -1.23
CA ALA A 3 -9.63 27.25 -1.01
C ALA A 3 -10.53 26.03 -1.20
N ARG A 4 -10.21 25.17 -2.17
CA ARG A 4 -10.95 23.94 -2.39
C ARG A 4 -10.63 23.01 -1.22
N SER A 5 -11.62 22.69 -0.41
CA SER A 5 -11.53 21.81 0.76
C SER A 5 -10.89 20.44 0.49
N TRP A 6 -10.94 19.97 -0.77
CA TRP A 6 -10.56 18.64 -1.22
C TRP A 6 -9.24 18.58 -2.00
N TYR A 7 -8.55 19.70 -2.23
CA TYR A 7 -7.31 19.75 -3.04
C TYR A 7 -6.24 20.65 -2.40
N TYR A 8 -5.04 20.12 -2.20
CA TYR A 8 -3.90 20.86 -1.63
C TYR A 8 -2.92 21.35 -2.68
N THR A 9 -2.33 22.53 -2.46
CA THR A 9 -1.14 22.99 -3.18
C THR A 9 0.09 22.17 -2.78
N GLU A 10 1.19 22.26 -3.53
CA GLU A 10 2.45 21.56 -3.24
C GLU A 10 2.96 21.89 -1.82
N ASP A 11 3.04 23.18 -1.46
CA ASP A 11 3.45 23.62 -0.11
C ASP A 11 2.57 23.06 1.02
N GLU A 12 1.26 22.89 0.77
CA GLU A 12 0.34 22.34 1.77
C GLU A 12 0.49 20.82 1.90
N ALA A 13 0.91 20.14 0.83
CA ALA A 13 1.16 18.70 0.85
C ALA A 13 2.42 18.36 1.66
N ASP A 14 3.47 19.18 1.57
CA ASP A 14 4.70 19.01 2.35
C ASP A 14 4.42 19.10 3.86
N ASP A 15 3.67 20.13 4.29
CA ASP A 15 3.26 20.29 5.71
C ASP A 15 2.44 19.09 6.21
N LEU A 16 1.59 18.51 5.35
CA LEU A 16 0.78 17.34 5.70
C LEU A 16 1.59 16.06 5.73
N GLU A 17 2.58 15.92 4.85
CA GLU A 17 3.51 14.79 4.84
C GLU A 17 4.29 14.77 6.15
N GLU A 18 4.81 15.92 6.61
CA GLU A 18 5.49 16.03 7.91
C GLU A 18 4.56 15.62 9.07
N LEU A 19 3.31 16.09 9.09
CA LEU A 19 2.33 15.70 10.11
C LEU A 19 1.96 14.22 10.06
N ALA A 20 1.97 13.60 8.88
CA ALA A 20 1.60 12.20 8.71
C ALA A 20 2.71 11.22 9.10
N MET A 21 3.98 11.66 9.13
CA MET A 21 5.12 10.83 9.53
C MET A 21 5.02 10.29 10.97
N GLU A 22 4.23 10.95 11.82
CA GLU A 22 4.03 10.57 13.23
C GLU A 22 2.76 9.71 13.45
N ALA A 23 2.13 9.22 12.38
CA ALA A 23 0.91 8.43 12.50
C ALA A 23 1.13 7.15 13.36
N SER A 24 0.39 7.07 14.46
CA SER A 24 0.36 5.88 15.32
C SER A 24 -0.54 4.78 14.75
N ASP A 25 -0.42 3.56 15.28
CA ASP A 25 -1.31 2.45 14.90
C ASP A 25 -2.81 2.80 15.03
N SER A 26 -3.20 3.49 16.11
CA SER A 26 -4.59 3.93 16.28
C SER A 26 -5.01 4.97 15.23
N ASN A 27 -4.07 5.82 14.78
CA ASN A 27 -4.34 6.78 13.71
C ASN A 27 -4.60 6.04 12.39
N LEU A 28 -3.80 5.02 12.09
CA LEU A 28 -3.98 4.17 10.91
C LEU A 28 -5.31 3.41 10.93
N GLU A 29 -5.73 2.89 12.09
CA GLU A 29 -7.02 2.22 12.24
C GLU A 29 -8.20 3.18 11.97
N VAL A 30 -8.15 4.40 12.51
CA VAL A 30 -9.19 5.42 12.26
C VAL A 30 -9.21 5.80 10.77
N ALA A 31 -8.04 6.02 10.16
CA ALA A 31 -7.94 6.33 8.74
C ALA A 31 -8.50 5.19 7.88
N LEU A 32 -8.20 3.94 8.26
CA LEU A 32 -8.68 2.76 7.55
C LEU A 32 -10.21 2.64 7.59
N LEU A 33 -10.85 2.93 8.72
CA LEU A 33 -12.31 2.97 8.83
C LEU A 33 -12.92 4.06 7.93
N LYS A 34 -12.30 5.23 7.87
CA LYS A 34 -12.74 6.34 7.00
C LYS A 34 -12.58 5.97 5.52
N LEU A 35 -11.45 5.40 5.12
CA LEU A 35 -11.22 4.92 3.75
C LEU A 35 -12.23 3.84 3.37
N LYS A 36 -12.46 2.86 4.23
CA LYS A 36 -13.47 1.83 4.01
C LYS A 36 -14.86 2.45 3.77
N ALA A 37 -15.29 3.37 4.62
CA ALA A 37 -16.57 4.05 4.46
C ALA A 37 -16.66 4.84 3.14
N PHE A 38 -15.57 5.51 2.75
CA PHE A 38 -15.48 6.24 1.48
C PHE A 38 -15.64 5.31 0.28
N PHE A 39 -14.87 4.23 0.19
CA PHE A 39 -14.98 3.29 -0.92
C PHE A 39 -16.31 2.55 -0.95
N ASP A 40 -16.84 2.15 0.21
CA ASP A 40 -18.15 1.49 0.31
C ASP A 40 -19.30 2.40 -0.14
N THR A 41 -19.25 3.70 0.22
CA THR A 41 -20.29 4.67 -0.12
C THR A 41 -20.24 5.08 -1.59
N THR A 42 -19.04 5.21 -2.15
CA THR A 42 -18.82 5.63 -3.55
C THR A 42 -18.98 4.47 -4.53
N GLY A 43 -18.89 3.23 -4.05
CA GLY A 43 -18.87 2.03 -4.88
C GLY A 43 -17.57 1.86 -5.67
N LEU A 44 -16.55 2.68 -5.42
CA LEU A 44 -15.24 2.53 -6.04
C LEU A 44 -14.57 1.25 -5.51
N ASN A 45 -14.05 0.43 -6.42
CA ASN A 45 -13.37 -0.80 -6.01
C ASN A 45 -11.97 -0.47 -5.48
N TYR A 46 -11.57 -1.18 -4.43
CA TYR A 46 -10.28 -0.96 -3.79
C TYR A 46 -9.76 -2.24 -3.13
N ALA A 47 -8.46 -2.27 -2.87
CA ALA A 47 -7.83 -3.23 -1.99
C ALA A 47 -6.64 -2.58 -1.26
N LEU A 48 -6.46 -2.92 0.00
CA LEU A 48 -5.26 -2.56 0.76
C LEU A 48 -4.06 -3.35 0.26
N GLN A 49 -2.90 -2.71 0.25
CA GLN A 49 -1.62 -3.32 -0.05
C GLN A 49 -0.53 -2.82 0.90
N GLY A 50 0.73 -3.12 0.57
CA GLY A 50 1.89 -2.58 1.26
C GLY A 50 1.98 -3.01 2.74
N GLY A 51 2.53 -2.14 3.58
CA GLY A 51 2.90 -2.51 4.95
C GLY A 51 1.72 -2.90 5.84
N TYR A 52 0.61 -2.14 5.76
CA TYR A 52 -0.56 -2.42 6.58
C TYR A 52 -1.30 -3.69 6.12
N ALA A 53 -1.32 -3.96 4.81
CA ALA A 53 -1.85 -5.22 4.29
C ALA A 53 -1.06 -6.44 4.80
N MET A 54 0.27 -6.35 4.88
CA MET A 54 1.10 -7.41 5.46
C MET A 54 0.69 -7.73 6.91
N ARG A 55 0.38 -6.69 7.72
CA ARG A 55 -0.14 -6.89 9.09
C ARG A 55 -1.46 -7.64 9.09
N LEU A 56 -2.39 -7.26 8.22
CA LEU A 56 -3.70 -7.93 8.08
C LEU A 56 -3.58 -9.37 7.58
N GLN A 57 -2.50 -9.70 6.85
CA GLN A 57 -2.16 -11.08 6.45
C GLN A 57 -1.43 -11.89 7.54
N GLY A 58 -1.08 -11.26 8.67
CA GLY A 58 -0.53 -11.90 9.86
C GLY A 58 0.89 -11.47 10.26
N PHE A 59 1.54 -10.55 9.55
CA PHE A 59 2.87 -10.03 9.91
C PHE A 59 2.74 -8.94 10.99
N LEU A 60 2.37 -9.32 12.21
CA LEU A 60 1.91 -8.40 13.26
C LEU A 60 2.97 -7.39 13.73
N GLU A 61 4.24 -7.75 13.63
CA GLU A 61 5.41 -6.95 14.01
C GLU A 61 5.82 -5.92 12.95
N ARG A 62 5.23 -5.98 11.75
CA ARG A 62 5.51 -5.06 10.66
C ARG A 62 4.99 -3.66 10.99
N LYS A 63 5.90 -2.74 11.31
CA LYS A 63 5.57 -1.32 11.53
C LYS A 63 5.42 -0.58 10.22
N THR A 64 4.38 0.24 10.08
CA THR A 64 4.17 1.14 8.94
C THR A 64 3.53 2.41 9.46
N TYR A 65 3.67 3.52 8.74
CA TYR A 65 3.17 4.85 9.16
C TYR A 65 2.21 5.45 8.13
N ASP A 66 1.93 4.68 7.09
CA ASP A 66 1.17 5.01 5.90
C ASP A 66 0.21 3.86 5.58
N LEU A 67 -0.76 4.16 4.72
CA LEU A 67 -1.65 3.16 4.12
C LEU A 67 -1.41 3.11 2.62
N ASP A 68 -1.23 1.93 2.07
CA ASP A 68 -1.18 1.75 0.62
C ASP A 68 -2.51 1.15 0.14
N VAL A 69 -3.10 1.75 -0.88
CA VAL A 69 -4.37 1.31 -1.48
C VAL A 69 -4.19 1.19 -2.98
N THR A 70 -4.73 0.14 -3.58
CA THR A 70 -4.95 0.10 -5.02
C THR A 70 -6.42 0.22 -5.36
N THR A 71 -6.72 0.89 -6.47
CA THR A 71 -8.07 1.06 -7.00
C THR A 71 -8.06 0.95 -8.52
N ASP A 72 -9.16 0.44 -9.09
CA ASP A 72 -9.40 0.48 -10.54
C ASP A 72 -10.05 1.81 -11.00
N ALA A 73 -10.24 2.75 -10.08
CA ALA A 73 -10.68 4.09 -10.38
C ALA A 73 -9.54 4.93 -11.00
N ARG A 74 -9.91 5.80 -11.94
CA ARG A 74 -9.04 6.83 -12.52
C ARG A 74 -9.12 8.10 -11.68
N PRO A 75 -8.13 9.02 -11.78
CA PRO A 75 -8.13 10.25 -10.99
C PRO A 75 -9.45 11.05 -11.04
N PRO A 76 -10.11 11.24 -12.21
CA PRO A 76 -11.38 11.98 -12.25
C PRO A 76 -12.50 11.31 -11.43
N GLU A 77 -12.55 9.99 -11.40
CA GLU A 77 -13.56 9.22 -10.66
C GLU A 77 -13.36 9.37 -9.15
N ILE A 78 -12.10 9.37 -8.69
CA ILE A 78 -11.73 9.61 -7.29
C ILE A 78 -12.09 11.05 -6.88
N ILE A 79 -11.75 12.04 -7.71
CA ILE A 79 -12.04 13.44 -7.44
C ILE A 79 -13.55 13.68 -7.35
N ASP A 80 -14.34 13.10 -8.27
CA ASP A 80 -15.80 13.24 -8.24
C ASP A 80 -16.42 12.52 -7.05
N ALA A 81 -15.90 11.35 -6.68
CA ALA A 81 -16.28 10.63 -5.46
C ALA A 81 -16.02 11.45 -4.19
N LEU A 82 -14.88 12.14 -4.10
CA LEU A 82 -14.55 13.02 -2.97
C LEU A 82 -15.50 14.22 -2.88
N LYS A 83 -15.77 14.91 -4.00
CA LYS A 83 -16.74 16.02 -4.03
C LYS A 83 -18.14 15.57 -3.60
N SER A 84 -18.57 14.39 -4.02
CA SER A 84 -19.89 13.85 -3.67
C SER A 84 -20.01 13.39 -2.21
N ASN A 85 -18.90 13.23 -1.50
CA ASN A 85 -18.85 12.79 -0.10
C ASN A 85 -18.34 13.85 0.88
N GLU A 86 -18.18 15.09 0.42
CA GLU A 86 -17.68 16.20 1.24
C GLU A 86 -18.49 16.41 2.53
N GLU A 87 -19.78 16.06 2.53
CA GLU A 87 -20.68 16.16 3.70
C GLU A 87 -20.88 14.85 4.48
N ASN A 88 -20.44 13.68 3.97
CA ASN A 88 -20.92 12.37 4.46
C ASN A 88 -19.92 11.56 5.31
N VAL A 89 -18.63 11.90 5.36
CA VAL A 89 -17.65 11.18 6.22
C VAL A 89 -17.54 11.88 7.57
N ASN A 90 -18.55 11.73 8.44
CA ASN A 90 -18.55 12.23 9.83
C ASN A 90 -18.14 13.71 10.01
N GLY A 91 -18.33 14.56 8.99
CA GLY A 91 -17.98 15.99 9.02
C GLY A 91 -16.50 16.32 8.87
N GLU A 92 -15.60 15.34 8.70
CA GLU A 92 -14.15 15.58 8.61
C GLU A 92 -13.60 15.05 7.27
N PRO A 93 -13.05 15.92 6.40
CA PRO A 93 -12.80 15.61 4.99
C PRO A 93 -11.60 14.66 4.78
N ILE A 94 -11.78 13.64 3.92
CA ILE A 94 -10.67 13.02 3.19
C ILE A 94 -10.25 13.99 2.10
N ARG A 95 -8.96 14.28 2.00
CA ARG A 95 -8.44 15.28 1.08
C ARG A 95 -7.46 14.66 0.10
N TYR A 96 -7.47 15.16 -1.14
CA TYR A 96 -6.70 14.59 -2.24
C TYR A 96 -5.57 15.52 -2.66
N HIS A 97 -4.42 14.92 -2.94
CA HIS A 97 -3.30 15.60 -3.57
C HIS A 97 -2.78 14.74 -4.74
N GLU A 98 -2.70 15.33 -5.92
CA GLU A 98 -2.12 14.66 -7.08
C GLU A 98 -0.60 14.71 -6.98
N LYS A 99 0.02 13.67 -6.40
CA LYS A 99 1.47 13.50 -6.45
C LYS A 99 1.84 12.83 -7.76
N VAL A 100 2.29 13.62 -8.74
CA VAL A 100 2.92 13.05 -9.94
C VAL A 100 4.23 12.39 -9.49
N SER A 101 4.24 11.07 -9.34
CA SER A 101 5.49 10.33 -9.10
C SER A 101 6.38 10.43 -10.35
N GLN A 102 7.18 11.49 -10.40
CA GLN A 102 8.16 11.72 -11.48
C GLN A 102 9.20 10.59 -11.54
N GLN A 103 9.37 9.79 -10.47
CA GLN A 103 10.39 8.75 -10.39
C GLN A 103 10.04 7.44 -11.11
N LEU A 104 8.76 7.16 -11.40
CA LEU A 104 8.35 5.90 -12.03
C LEU A 104 7.71 6.06 -13.42
N GLY A 105 7.39 7.29 -13.84
CA GLY A 105 6.62 7.50 -15.07
C GLY A 105 5.20 6.95 -14.97
N VAL A 106 4.71 6.71 -13.75
CA VAL A 106 3.38 6.17 -13.46
C VAL A 106 2.62 7.16 -12.57
N GLY A 107 1.37 7.45 -12.94
CA GLY A 107 0.51 8.34 -12.17
C GLY A 107 0.02 7.64 -10.90
N GLY A 108 0.65 7.95 -9.77
CA GLY A 108 0.07 7.71 -8.44
C GLY A 108 -0.76 8.91 -7.99
N ALA A 109 -1.54 8.74 -6.94
CA ALA A 109 -2.15 9.85 -6.21
C ALA A 109 -1.93 9.65 -4.71
N VAL A 110 -2.05 10.73 -3.94
CA VAL A 110 -1.96 10.67 -2.48
C VAL A 110 -3.28 11.17 -1.89
N LEU A 111 -3.79 10.47 -0.88
CA LEU A 111 -4.82 11.01 0.00
C LEU A 111 -4.19 11.34 1.35
N TYR A 112 -4.67 12.42 1.95
CA TYR A 112 -4.47 12.70 3.36
C TYR A 112 -5.80 12.51 4.06
N VAL A 113 -5.85 11.54 4.97
CA VAL A 113 -7.05 11.25 5.76
C VAL A 113 -6.91 11.97 7.09
N ASP A 114 -7.78 12.95 7.34
CA ASP A 114 -7.84 13.63 8.63
C ASP A 114 -8.29 12.65 9.71
N VAL A 115 -7.49 12.47 10.76
CA VAL A 115 -7.81 11.64 11.93
C VAL A 115 -7.63 12.43 13.23
N SER A 116 -7.71 13.76 13.13
CA SER A 116 -7.58 14.67 14.25
C SER A 116 -8.55 14.31 15.36
N ALA A 117 -8.06 14.34 16.59
CA ALA A 117 -8.86 14.21 17.80
C ALA A 117 -8.70 15.49 18.63
N ASP A 118 -9.83 16.05 19.06
CA ASP A 118 -9.90 17.32 19.79
C ASP A 118 -9.21 18.47 19.02
N THR A 119 -8.22 19.13 19.63
CA THR A 119 -7.48 20.25 19.03
C THR A 119 -6.17 19.82 18.36
N THR A 120 -5.84 18.52 18.39
CA THR A 120 -4.58 18.02 17.84
C THR A 120 -4.79 17.59 16.40
N ARG A 121 -4.19 18.35 15.49
CA ARG A 121 -4.25 18.08 14.05
C ARG A 121 -3.39 16.86 13.71
N MET A 122 -3.98 15.88 13.03
CA MET A 122 -3.28 14.64 12.65
C MET A 122 -3.84 14.12 11.32
N PHE A 123 -2.94 13.71 10.43
CA PHE A 123 -3.30 13.09 9.16
C PHE A 123 -2.61 11.75 9.00
N VAL A 124 -3.21 10.89 8.18
CA VAL A 124 -2.57 9.69 7.68
C VAL A 124 -2.32 9.84 6.19
N HIS A 125 -1.09 9.56 5.79
CA HIS A 125 -0.67 9.48 4.40
C HIS A 125 -1.19 8.19 3.76
N VAL A 126 -1.81 8.31 2.59
CA VAL A 126 -2.35 7.17 1.86
C VAL A 126 -1.86 7.20 0.42
N ASP A 127 -1.04 6.23 0.05
CA ASP A 127 -0.61 6.03 -1.33
C ASP A 127 -1.72 5.33 -2.13
N LEU A 128 -2.20 5.99 -3.19
CA LEU A 128 -3.15 5.41 -4.14
C LEU A 128 -2.43 4.97 -5.42
N LEU A 129 -2.41 3.66 -5.64
CA LEU A 129 -1.99 3.07 -6.91
C LEU A 129 -3.21 2.87 -7.81
N LEU A 130 -3.20 3.58 -8.94
CA LEU A 130 -4.36 3.77 -9.82
C LEU A 130 -4.45 2.74 -10.96
N ALA A 131 -5.61 2.72 -11.63
CA ALA A 131 -5.84 1.95 -12.84
C ALA A 131 -4.80 2.22 -13.94
N GLY A 132 -4.16 1.17 -14.44
CA GLY A 132 -3.14 1.25 -15.48
C GLY A 132 -1.72 1.43 -14.95
N ASP A 133 -1.53 1.56 -13.63
CA ASP A 133 -0.23 1.36 -13.00
C ASP A 133 0.20 -0.11 -13.17
N VAL A 134 1.45 -0.32 -13.55
CA VAL A 134 2.04 -1.64 -13.82
C VAL A 134 1.97 -2.54 -12.58
N LEU A 135 1.95 -1.94 -11.37
CA LEU A 135 2.02 -2.65 -10.09
C LEU A 135 0.67 -2.71 -9.33
N GLY A 136 -0.18 -1.69 -9.43
CA GLY A 136 -1.37 -1.59 -8.58
C GLY A 136 -2.60 -2.34 -9.09
N ALA A 137 -3.05 -1.99 -10.30
CA ALA A 137 -4.38 -2.37 -10.77
C ALA A 137 -4.49 -3.82 -11.27
N ARG A 138 -3.34 -4.48 -11.55
CA ARG A 138 -3.34 -5.88 -12.03
C ARG A 138 -3.90 -6.85 -11.01
N HIS A 139 -3.80 -6.52 -9.72
CA HIS A 139 -4.06 -7.48 -8.65
C HIS A 139 -5.33 -7.21 -7.85
N ILE A 140 -6.09 -6.15 -8.13
CA ILE A 140 -7.31 -5.82 -7.37
C ILE A 140 -8.36 -6.95 -7.42
N SER A 141 -8.37 -7.75 -8.49
CA SER A 141 -9.22 -8.94 -8.63
C SER A 141 -8.85 -10.08 -7.68
N SER A 142 -7.65 -10.05 -7.10
CA SER A 142 -7.17 -11.01 -6.10
C SER A 142 -7.46 -10.57 -4.66
N ALA A 143 -8.23 -9.49 -4.46
CA ALA A 143 -8.55 -9.00 -3.13
C ALA A 143 -9.39 -10.01 -2.34
N GLU A 144 -9.02 -10.21 -1.09
CA GLU A 144 -9.67 -11.08 -0.12
C GLU A 144 -10.22 -10.25 1.04
N ASP A 145 -11.27 -10.74 1.71
CA ASP A 145 -11.72 -10.14 2.96
C ASP A 145 -10.81 -10.58 4.12
N LYS A 146 -10.18 -9.61 4.79
CA LYS A 146 -9.40 -9.81 6.03
C LYS A 146 -9.96 -8.90 7.10
N GLY A 147 -10.84 -9.46 7.94
CA GLY A 147 -11.45 -8.72 9.04
C GLY A 147 -12.36 -7.58 8.60
N GLY A 148 -13.07 -7.73 7.47
CA GLY A 148 -13.95 -6.71 6.92
C GLY A 148 -13.29 -5.69 6.00
N TYR A 149 -12.00 -5.86 5.70
CA TYR A 149 -11.25 -5.05 4.75
C TYR A 149 -10.89 -5.87 3.52
N LYS A 150 -11.00 -5.26 2.33
CA LYS A 150 -10.46 -5.83 1.09
C LYS A 150 -8.95 -5.67 1.09
N VAL A 151 -8.22 -6.77 1.07
CA VAL A 151 -6.74 -6.80 1.10
C VAL A 151 -6.25 -7.63 -0.06
N LEU A 152 -5.20 -7.20 -0.77
CA LEU A 152 -4.59 -8.03 -1.81
C LEU A 152 -4.20 -9.41 -1.25
N SER A 153 -4.41 -10.45 -2.06
CA SER A 153 -3.92 -11.80 -1.77
C SER A 153 -2.42 -11.78 -1.47
N ILE A 154 -1.95 -12.75 -0.70
CA ILE A 154 -0.53 -12.81 -0.37
C ILE A 154 0.35 -13.02 -1.60
N SER A 155 -0.14 -13.73 -2.61
CA SER A 155 0.56 -13.92 -3.89
C SER A 155 0.74 -12.59 -4.63
N ALA A 156 -0.31 -11.76 -4.68
CA ALA A 156 -0.20 -10.41 -5.24
C ALA A 156 0.73 -9.49 -4.43
N LEU A 157 0.70 -9.58 -3.09
CA LEU A 157 1.62 -8.84 -2.23
C LEU A 157 3.07 -9.27 -2.48
N PHE A 158 3.32 -10.57 -2.66
CA PHE A 158 4.64 -11.10 -3.00
C PHE A 158 5.15 -10.50 -4.32
N ASP A 159 4.35 -10.50 -5.38
CA ASP A 159 4.72 -9.95 -6.69
C ASP A 159 5.06 -8.45 -6.60
N ASN A 160 4.23 -7.69 -5.88
CA ASN A 160 4.45 -6.26 -5.65
C ASN A 160 5.73 -6.00 -4.86
N LYS A 161 6.01 -6.83 -3.84
CA LYS A 161 7.20 -6.69 -2.98
C LYS A 161 8.46 -7.09 -3.71
N LEU A 162 8.43 -8.16 -4.48
CA LEU A 162 9.57 -8.61 -5.28
C LEU A 162 9.94 -7.56 -6.32
N THR A 163 8.94 -6.97 -7.00
CA THR A 163 9.18 -5.91 -7.99
C THR A 163 9.68 -4.62 -7.34
N SER A 164 9.10 -4.23 -6.20
CA SER A 164 9.54 -3.06 -5.43
C SER A 164 10.97 -3.24 -4.94
N TYR A 165 11.29 -4.39 -4.33
CA TYR A 165 12.63 -4.71 -3.86
C TYR A 165 13.66 -4.64 -5.01
N ASN A 166 13.33 -5.18 -6.18
CA ASN A 166 14.21 -5.10 -7.35
C ASN A 166 14.37 -3.67 -7.89
N SER A 167 13.34 -2.82 -7.77
CA SER A 167 13.41 -1.44 -8.26
C SER A 167 14.18 -0.51 -7.32
N ARG A 168 13.97 -0.61 -6.00
CA ARG A 168 14.51 0.34 -5.00
C ARG A 168 15.48 -0.25 -3.99
N GLY A 169 15.57 -1.58 -3.87
CA GLY A 169 16.47 -2.26 -2.91
C GLY A 169 16.17 -1.95 -1.45
N ALA A 170 14.92 -1.63 -1.10
CA ALA A 170 14.57 -1.21 0.26
C ALA A 170 14.49 -2.41 1.22
N ASP A 171 15.14 -2.30 2.38
CA ASP A 171 15.17 -3.37 3.40
C ASP A 171 13.76 -3.81 3.84
N LYS A 172 12.82 -2.87 3.96
CA LYS A 172 11.43 -3.20 4.33
C LYS A 172 10.74 -4.16 3.36
N ASP A 173 11.06 -4.10 2.06
CA ASP A 173 10.49 -5.03 1.09
C ASP A 173 11.18 -6.40 1.15
N TYR A 174 12.49 -6.41 1.44
CA TYR A 174 13.23 -7.65 1.70
C TYR A 174 12.68 -8.37 2.93
N ASP A 175 12.47 -7.67 4.05
CA ASP A 175 11.89 -8.24 5.27
C ASP A 175 10.50 -8.83 5.02
N ASP A 176 9.66 -8.13 4.25
CA ASP A 176 8.34 -8.60 3.83
C ASP A 176 8.45 -9.89 2.99
N LEU A 177 9.40 -9.98 2.06
CA LEU A 177 9.67 -11.19 1.24
C LEU A 177 10.14 -12.37 2.08
N VAL A 178 11.08 -12.14 3.00
CA VAL A 178 11.57 -13.17 3.92
C VAL A 178 10.44 -13.69 4.81
N TRP A 179 9.58 -12.79 5.31
CA TRP A 179 8.43 -13.21 6.09
C TRP A 179 7.46 -14.07 5.27
N MET A 180 7.15 -13.69 4.03
CA MET A 180 6.28 -14.47 3.16
C MET A 180 6.86 -15.84 2.82
N PHE A 181 8.16 -15.91 2.54
CA PHE A 181 8.84 -17.19 2.33
C PHE A 181 8.72 -18.12 3.55
N ASN A 182 8.93 -17.59 4.76
CA ASN A 182 8.93 -18.40 5.97
C ASN A 182 7.53 -18.79 6.46
N ASN A 183 6.51 -17.96 6.22
CA ASN A 183 5.18 -18.12 6.84
C ASN A 183 4.06 -18.43 5.83
N LYS A 184 4.28 -18.14 4.55
CA LYS A 184 3.26 -18.13 3.50
C LYS A 184 3.68 -18.88 2.23
N ARG A 185 4.72 -19.70 2.31
CA ARG A 185 5.35 -20.42 1.18
C ARG A 185 4.34 -21.05 0.22
N ASP A 186 3.41 -21.84 0.74
CA ASP A 186 2.42 -22.57 -0.08
C ASP A 186 1.47 -21.61 -0.83
N GLU A 187 1.15 -20.46 -0.23
CA GLU A 187 0.25 -19.47 -0.81
C GLU A 187 0.93 -18.64 -1.92
N ILE A 188 2.27 -18.53 -1.92
CA ILE A 188 3.03 -17.73 -2.89
C ILE A 188 3.77 -18.56 -3.95
N GLU A 189 3.70 -19.90 -3.89
CA GLU A 189 4.47 -20.81 -4.77
C GLU A 189 4.24 -20.53 -6.27
N ASN A 190 2.99 -20.29 -6.68
CA ASN A 190 2.69 -20.00 -8.09
C ASN A 190 3.25 -18.63 -8.52
N SER A 191 3.11 -17.60 -7.69
CA SER A 191 3.70 -16.28 -7.96
C SER A 191 5.21 -16.34 -8.11
N VAL A 192 5.89 -17.14 -7.29
CA VAL A 192 7.33 -17.37 -7.43
C VAL A 192 7.68 -17.97 -8.79
N ARG A 193 6.95 -19.00 -9.24
CA ARG A 193 7.20 -19.64 -10.55
C ARG A 193 6.96 -18.69 -11.72
N ASP A 194 5.99 -17.80 -11.60
CA ASP A 194 5.63 -16.84 -12.64
C ASP A 194 6.51 -15.57 -12.60
N SER A 195 7.31 -15.38 -11.55
CA SER A 195 8.16 -14.21 -11.36
C SER A 195 9.45 -14.26 -12.19
N SER A 196 10.01 -13.07 -12.45
CA SER A 196 11.27 -12.92 -13.19
C SER A 196 12.41 -13.67 -12.50
N GLU A 197 13.14 -14.51 -13.26
CA GLU A 197 14.33 -15.21 -12.79
C GLU A 197 15.39 -14.26 -12.24
N GLU A 198 15.62 -13.12 -12.91
CA GLU A 198 16.52 -12.06 -12.44
C GLU A 198 16.10 -11.53 -11.06
N HIS A 199 14.80 -11.32 -10.86
CA HIS A 199 14.28 -10.82 -9.59
C HIS A 199 14.45 -11.84 -8.47
N ARG A 200 14.25 -13.13 -8.79
CA ARG A 200 14.47 -14.24 -7.85
C ARG A 200 15.95 -14.34 -7.45
N TYR A 201 16.89 -14.29 -8.41
CA TYR A 201 18.32 -14.32 -8.10
C TYR A 201 18.74 -13.16 -7.20
N ARG A 202 18.28 -11.93 -7.48
CA ARG A 202 18.61 -10.79 -6.62
C ARG A 202 18.11 -10.95 -5.19
N PHE A 203 16.92 -11.53 -5.01
CA PHE A 203 16.41 -11.84 -3.67
C PHE A 203 17.26 -12.92 -2.98
N LEU A 204 17.63 -13.99 -3.69
CA LEU A 204 18.51 -15.04 -3.18
C LEU A 204 19.88 -14.49 -2.77
N ASP A 205 20.50 -13.66 -3.62
CA ASP A 205 21.82 -13.07 -3.37
C ASP A 205 21.84 -12.27 -2.07
N ARG A 206 20.84 -11.41 -1.86
CA ARG A 206 20.70 -10.65 -0.61
C ARG A 206 20.44 -11.57 0.58
N TYR A 207 19.61 -12.59 0.40
CA TYR A 207 19.33 -13.55 1.47
C TYR A 207 20.59 -14.29 1.92
N ALA A 208 21.48 -14.63 0.99
CA ALA A 208 22.74 -15.31 1.28
C ALA A 208 23.76 -14.47 2.06
N GLU A 209 23.60 -13.14 2.11
CA GLU A 209 24.50 -12.27 2.89
C GLU A 209 24.34 -12.48 4.41
N ASP A 210 23.14 -12.84 4.87
CA ASP A 210 22.77 -12.88 6.29
C ASP A 210 22.37 -14.28 6.80
N ASN A 211 22.28 -15.29 5.92
CA ASN A 211 21.79 -16.63 6.26
C ASN A 211 22.84 -17.72 6.00
N ASP A 212 22.67 -18.88 6.63
CA ASP A 212 23.55 -20.04 6.45
C ASP A 212 23.28 -20.80 5.14
N ASP A 213 24.22 -21.64 4.74
CA ASP A 213 24.15 -22.42 3.49
C ASP A 213 22.86 -23.27 3.40
N ASP A 214 22.38 -23.80 4.54
CA ASP A 214 21.15 -24.58 4.60
C ASP A 214 19.91 -23.71 4.33
N GLY A 215 19.84 -22.51 4.91
CA GLY A 215 18.80 -21.53 4.64
C GLY A 215 18.79 -21.07 3.19
N VAL A 216 19.98 -20.78 2.64
CA VAL A 216 20.16 -20.39 1.24
C VAL A 216 19.69 -21.48 0.30
N THR A 217 20.10 -22.73 0.52
CA THR A 217 19.69 -23.88 -0.30
C THR A 217 18.17 -24.04 -0.29
N ARG A 218 17.53 -23.90 0.88
CA ARG A 218 16.07 -23.97 0.99
C ARG A 218 15.35 -22.87 0.22
N LEU A 219 15.91 -21.66 0.21
CA LEU A 219 15.35 -20.55 -0.56
C LEU A 219 15.58 -20.76 -2.05
N GLU A 220 16.77 -21.18 -2.46
CA GLU A 220 17.11 -21.50 -3.85
C GLU A 220 16.15 -22.54 -4.46
N GLU A 221 15.94 -23.67 -3.75
CA GLU A 221 14.98 -24.70 -4.16
C GLU A 221 13.54 -24.16 -4.25
N PHE A 222 13.14 -23.29 -3.32
CA PHE A 222 11.82 -22.68 -3.35
C PHE A 222 11.65 -21.73 -4.53
N LEU A 223 12.66 -20.91 -4.77
CA LEU A 223 12.67 -19.98 -5.88
C LEU A 223 12.74 -20.73 -7.19
N GLY A 224 13.24 -21.97 -7.24
CA GLY A 224 13.39 -22.75 -8.47
C GLY A 224 14.56 -22.21 -9.31
N LEU A 225 15.68 -21.96 -8.62
CA LEU A 225 16.95 -21.50 -9.16
C LEU A 225 18.00 -22.61 -9.15
#